data_AF-A0A2V7UY02-F1
#
_entry.id   AF-A0A2V7UY02-F1
#
_cell.length_a   1.000
_cell.length_b   1.000
_cell.length_c   1.000
_cell.angle_alpha   90.00
_cell.angle_beta   90.00
_cell.angle_gamma   90.00
#
_symmetry.space_group_name_H-M   'P 1'
#
loop_
_entity.id
_entity.type
_entity.pdbx_description
1 polymer ?
#
loop_
_entity_poly.entity_id
_entity_poly.type
_entity_poly.pdbx_seq_one_letter_code
_entity_poly.pdbx_strand_id
1 'polypeptide(L)'
;MLFGSGDTRKAAAAPSLACARCHVEHRGREARLAAVDEVQCGQCHFRGFARHPEFAVLRARSAEAPGIKFGHDSAQPGKFAGHLAEVARTKGLRTERTCGECHQRGPGQRDFSALSFDLHCASCHAKDGSLGAVDPVPQDDALPPDRIAALGVRGPWTGRGEEFQIGRGKVGKSVVRHADEWVLFNLRKLRREIDPEGWSAERGALLARLSQLQRRLAQATPLAGLDDPALRMREQAIEAEIRGLDGRIGAQAKATGVAAGLSRLDEVGNAIGAAGDAAGRGEADRLRAGAEALAHGMVPDAALPGEEFEARRRELLAALDAIEAADPTLAPRAQDLRRRALALAPGEAGLDTLGRARDQRQAELARVSDERALRAAGIQPPGEALLEPERAALGRAIDDAQARLAALSEAPPPAAGVTAEERQRKQESVEALTGPCVKCHLFSGAALVRPVAARPVLVRARFEHQPHLLPVQGDCYHCHGAVRQSKVSADLNFGGVQGCRECHKPRSVSQDCQTCHRYHPPAIP
;
A
#
# COMPACT_ATOMS: atom_id res chain seq x y z
N MET A 1 -23.15 -11.91 14.15
CA MET A 1 -22.66 -12.22 12.79
C MET A 1 -22.41 -10.90 12.08
N LEU A 2 -21.21 -10.66 11.54
CA LEU A 2 -20.85 -9.43 10.83
C LEU A 2 -20.39 -9.81 9.43
N PHE A 3 -21.34 -9.86 8.48
CA PHE A 3 -21.00 -9.83 7.06
C PHE A 3 -20.25 -8.52 6.77
N GLY A 4 -19.22 -8.59 5.93
CA GLY A 4 -18.53 -7.38 5.43
C GLY A 4 -17.26 -6.95 6.18
N SER A 5 -16.67 -7.79 7.03
CA SER A 5 -15.37 -7.48 7.67
C SER A 5 -14.17 -7.49 6.71
N GLY A 6 -14.35 -7.87 5.44
CA GLY A 6 -13.23 -8.13 4.51
C GLY A 6 -12.42 -9.38 4.89
N ASP A 7 -12.81 -10.04 5.98
CA ASP A 7 -12.24 -11.27 6.51
C ASP A 7 -12.84 -12.46 5.76
N THR A 8 -12.04 -13.08 4.91
CA THR A 8 -12.43 -14.22 4.08
C THR A 8 -12.88 -15.42 4.92
N ARG A 9 -12.37 -15.57 6.15
CA ARG A 9 -12.76 -16.66 7.06
C ARG A 9 -14.20 -16.50 7.54
N LYS A 10 -14.63 -15.26 7.80
CA LYS A 10 -16.01 -14.97 8.23
C LYS A 10 -17.02 -15.05 7.08
N ALA A 11 -16.60 -14.73 5.87
CA ALA A 11 -17.41 -14.92 4.66
C ALA A 11 -17.60 -16.42 4.36
N ALA A 12 -16.54 -17.23 4.49
CA ALA A 12 -16.62 -18.69 4.32
C ALA A 12 -17.42 -19.38 5.44
N ALA A 13 -17.39 -18.84 6.67
CA ALA A 13 -18.19 -19.34 7.79
C ALA A 13 -19.64 -18.81 7.81
N ALA A 14 -20.03 -17.96 6.84
CA ALA A 14 -21.39 -17.48 6.75
C ALA A 14 -22.31 -18.60 6.24
N PRO A 15 -23.43 -18.89 6.91
CA PRO A 15 -24.35 -19.91 6.44
C PRO A 15 -24.93 -19.52 5.07
N SER A 16 -25.08 -20.51 4.19
CA SER A 16 -25.90 -20.39 2.98
C SER A 16 -27.30 -19.90 3.36
N LEU A 17 -27.64 -18.67 2.98
CA LEU A 17 -28.94 -18.08 3.22
C LEU A 17 -29.85 -18.38 2.02
N ALA A 18 -30.92 -19.14 2.24
CA ALA A 18 -31.96 -19.32 1.23
C ALA A 18 -32.65 -17.98 0.93
N CYS A 19 -33.07 -17.74 -0.32
CA CYS A 19 -33.73 -16.51 -0.75
C CYS A 19 -34.92 -16.13 0.16
N ALA A 20 -35.70 -17.14 0.58
CA ALA A 20 -36.86 -16.99 1.46
C ALA A 20 -36.53 -16.40 2.86
N ARG A 21 -35.26 -16.38 3.25
CA ARG A 21 -34.81 -15.82 4.53
C ARG A 21 -34.87 -14.29 4.56
N CYS A 22 -34.76 -13.65 3.40
CA CYS A 22 -34.97 -12.20 3.24
C CYS A 22 -36.32 -11.91 2.57
N HIS A 23 -36.80 -12.82 1.71
CA HIS A 23 -38.10 -12.76 1.07
C HIS A 23 -39.12 -13.63 1.82
N VAL A 24 -39.46 -13.19 3.03
CA VAL A 24 -40.18 -14.01 4.03
C VAL A 24 -41.70 -14.07 3.78
N GLU A 25 -42.22 -13.38 2.76
CA GLU A 25 -43.65 -13.12 2.66
C GLU A 25 -44.22 -13.35 1.25
N HIS A 26 -45.15 -14.30 1.13
CA HIS A 26 -45.94 -14.57 -0.07
C HIS A 26 -47.04 -13.51 -0.25
N ARG A 27 -46.68 -12.24 -0.48
CA ARG A 27 -47.66 -11.13 -0.66
C ARG A 27 -48.42 -11.16 -2.01
N GLY A 28 -48.70 -12.35 -2.54
CA GLY A 28 -49.38 -12.52 -3.84
C GLY A 28 -48.55 -12.10 -5.05
N ARG A 29 -49.15 -12.12 -6.24
CA ARG A 29 -48.48 -11.84 -7.53
C ARG A 29 -48.00 -10.39 -7.68
N GLU A 30 -48.46 -9.49 -6.82
CA GLU A 30 -48.09 -8.06 -6.83
C GLU A 30 -46.84 -7.77 -5.98
N ALA A 31 -46.33 -8.77 -5.25
CA ALA A 31 -45.14 -8.62 -4.42
C ALA A 31 -43.89 -8.41 -5.28
N ARG A 32 -43.24 -7.25 -5.11
CA ARG A 32 -41.96 -6.94 -5.78
C ARG A 32 -40.82 -7.72 -5.13
N LEU A 33 -40.48 -8.88 -5.67
CA LEU A 33 -39.32 -9.68 -5.25
C LEU A 33 -37.97 -8.94 -5.37
N ALA A 34 -37.91 -7.84 -6.12
CA ALA A 34 -36.73 -6.99 -6.22
C ALA A 34 -36.47 -6.12 -4.96
N ALA A 35 -37.38 -6.09 -4.00
CA ALA A 35 -37.27 -5.26 -2.79
C ALA A 35 -37.45 -6.08 -1.51
N VAL A 36 -36.57 -5.89 -0.52
CA VAL A 36 -36.63 -6.51 0.82
C VAL A 36 -36.73 -5.41 1.87
N ASP A 37 -37.78 -5.43 2.69
CA ASP A 37 -37.94 -4.44 3.76
C ASP A 37 -36.74 -4.43 4.72
N GLU A 38 -36.32 -3.25 5.17
CA GLU A 38 -35.14 -3.10 6.05
C GLU A 38 -35.29 -3.82 7.39
N VAL A 39 -36.54 -4.05 7.85
CA VAL A 39 -36.83 -4.86 9.04
C VAL A 39 -36.25 -6.27 8.90
N GLN A 40 -36.22 -6.82 7.68
CA GLN A 40 -35.64 -8.14 7.42
C GLN A 40 -34.10 -8.11 7.49
N CYS A 41 -33.47 -7.01 7.08
CA CYS A 41 -32.02 -6.82 7.21
C CYS A 41 -31.60 -6.63 8.68
N GLY A 42 -32.38 -5.86 9.45
CA GLY A 42 -32.16 -5.53 10.85
C GLY A 42 -32.18 -6.74 11.80
N GLN A 43 -32.79 -7.85 11.39
CA GLN A 43 -32.80 -9.10 12.16
C GLN A 43 -31.40 -9.70 12.36
N CYS A 44 -30.45 -9.43 11.45
CA CYS A 44 -29.12 -10.04 11.49
C CYS A 44 -27.94 -9.05 11.50
N HIS A 45 -28.02 -7.90 10.82
CA HIS A 45 -26.82 -7.17 10.43
C HIS A 45 -26.27 -6.15 11.45
N PHE A 46 -27.08 -5.49 12.30
CA PHE A 46 -26.55 -4.63 13.38
C PHE A 46 -27.62 -4.09 14.36
N ARG A 47 -27.22 -3.82 15.61
CA ARG A 47 -28.08 -3.26 16.68
C ARG A 47 -28.24 -1.71 16.63
N GLY A 48 -27.67 -1.05 15.61
CA GLY A 48 -27.79 0.40 15.40
C GLY A 48 -26.61 1.04 14.64
N PHE A 49 -26.83 2.25 14.10
CA PHE A 49 -25.88 2.94 13.21
C PHE A 49 -24.58 3.41 13.88
N ALA A 50 -24.56 3.56 15.21
CA ALA A 50 -23.35 3.96 15.94
C ALA A 50 -22.17 2.98 15.73
N ARG A 51 -22.46 1.70 15.44
CA ARG A 51 -21.46 0.64 15.18
C ARG A 51 -21.44 0.16 13.73
N HIS A 52 -22.04 0.91 12.80
CA HIS A 52 -22.10 0.51 11.39
C HIS A 52 -20.68 0.35 10.80
N PRO A 53 -20.38 -0.74 10.06
CA PRO A 53 -19.02 -1.03 9.55
C PRO A 53 -18.42 0.06 8.66
N GLU A 54 -19.24 0.74 7.87
CA GLU A 54 -18.86 1.79 6.92
C GLU A 54 -18.24 2.99 7.67
N PHE A 55 -18.71 3.29 8.88
CA PHE A 55 -18.12 4.34 9.71
C PHE A 55 -16.96 3.83 10.59
N ALA A 56 -16.49 2.59 10.41
CA ALA A 56 -15.39 2.05 11.21
C ALA A 56 -14.11 2.87 11.04
N VAL A 57 -13.84 3.40 9.84
CA VAL A 57 -12.66 4.23 9.59
C VAL A 57 -12.71 5.57 10.35
N LEU A 58 -13.90 6.17 10.51
CA LEU A 58 -14.09 7.37 11.32
C LEU A 58 -13.81 7.10 12.81
N ARG A 59 -14.19 5.92 13.29
CA ARG A 59 -13.95 5.48 14.68
C ARG A 59 -12.50 5.06 14.91
N ALA A 60 -11.89 4.42 13.92
CA ALA A 60 -10.53 3.90 13.99
C ALA A 60 -9.47 5.02 13.99
N ARG A 61 -9.85 6.27 13.64
CA ARG A 61 -8.94 7.42 13.53
C ARG A 61 -7.62 6.99 12.89
N SER A 62 -7.67 6.58 11.62
CA SER A 62 -6.52 5.96 10.97
C SER A 62 -5.26 6.81 11.18
N ALA A 63 -4.28 6.25 11.87
CA ALA A 63 -2.98 6.85 12.14
C ALA A 63 -2.04 6.84 10.92
N GLU A 64 -2.56 6.60 9.72
CA GLU A 64 -1.78 6.72 8.48
C GLU A 64 -1.40 8.20 8.33
N ALA A 65 -0.13 8.48 8.64
CA ALA A 65 0.41 9.82 8.76
C ALA A 65 0.21 10.63 7.48
N PRO A 66 -0.17 11.92 7.57
CA PRO A 66 -0.67 12.71 6.46
C PRO A 66 0.45 13.10 5.49
N GLY A 67 0.22 12.92 4.19
CA GLY A 67 1.25 13.24 3.21
C GLY A 67 1.35 14.71 2.80
N ILE A 68 0.49 15.60 3.32
CA ILE A 68 0.64 17.07 3.20
C ILE A 68 0.12 17.82 4.42
N LYS A 69 0.79 18.93 4.76
CA LYS A 69 0.27 20.01 5.60
C LYS A 69 -0.66 20.86 4.75
N PHE A 70 -1.93 20.95 5.12
CA PHE A 70 -2.89 21.75 4.39
C PHE A 70 -3.93 22.35 5.34
N GLY A 71 -3.79 23.66 5.60
CA GLY A 71 -4.78 24.42 6.35
C GLY A 71 -5.85 24.98 5.41
N HIS A 72 -7.08 24.49 5.53
CA HIS A 72 -8.22 25.00 4.77
C HIS A 72 -8.60 26.41 5.24
N ASP A 73 -8.63 26.62 6.55
CA ASP A 73 -8.93 27.91 7.19
C ASP A 73 -7.89 28.21 8.27
N SER A 74 -7.77 29.47 8.67
CA SER A 74 -6.90 29.92 9.75
C SER A 74 -7.68 30.82 10.70
N ALA A 75 -7.87 30.35 11.93
CA ALA A 75 -8.55 31.13 12.97
C ALA A 75 -7.65 32.22 13.60
N GLN A 76 -6.40 32.41 13.13
CA GLN A 76 -5.47 33.38 13.72
C GLN A 76 -5.52 34.72 12.98
N PRO A 77 -5.99 35.82 13.62
CA PRO A 77 -5.96 37.15 13.03
C PRO A 77 -4.52 37.60 12.71
N GLY A 78 -4.30 38.19 11.53
CA GLY A 78 -3.01 38.75 11.13
C GLY A 78 -1.98 37.75 10.54
N LYS A 79 -2.36 36.49 10.31
CA LYS A 79 -1.56 35.49 9.58
C LYS A 79 -2.27 35.04 8.30
N PHE A 80 -1.61 34.18 7.52
CA PHE A 80 -2.20 33.49 6.36
C PHE A 80 -3.61 33.00 6.71
N ALA A 81 -4.63 33.47 5.96
CA ALA A 81 -6.04 33.29 6.28
C ALA A 81 -6.57 31.87 5.96
N GLY A 82 -5.71 30.98 5.44
CA GLY A 82 -6.10 29.65 4.98
C GLY A 82 -6.34 29.61 3.48
N HIS A 83 -6.17 28.43 2.87
CA HIS A 83 -6.27 28.29 1.42
C HIS A 83 -7.65 28.69 0.87
N LEU A 84 -8.73 28.41 1.62
CA LEU A 84 -10.08 28.76 1.14
C LEU A 84 -10.28 30.26 1.03
N ALA A 85 -9.80 31.04 2.01
CA ALA A 85 -9.86 32.50 1.97
C ALA A 85 -9.00 33.07 0.85
N GLU A 86 -7.81 32.49 0.63
CA GLU A 86 -6.89 32.99 -0.40
C GLU A 86 -7.33 32.66 -1.82
N VAL A 87 -7.88 31.47 -2.04
CA VAL A 87 -8.49 31.11 -3.32
C VAL A 87 -9.72 31.97 -3.59
N ALA A 88 -10.59 32.17 -2.58
CA ALA A 88 -11.75 33.06 -2.70
C ALA A 88 -11.33 34.46 -3.15
N ARG A 89 -10.32 35.04 -2.48
CA ARG A 89 -9.76 36.36 -2.82
C ARG A 89 -9.16 36.40 -4.22
N THR A 90 -8.34 35.42 -4.57
CA THR A 90 -7.60 35.39 -5.85
C THR A 90 -8.53 35.16 -7.04
N LYS A 91 -9.58 34.35 -6.86
CA LYS A 91 -10.52 33.95 -7.92
C LYS A 91 -11.80 34.78 -7.94
N GLY A 92 -11.99 35.70 -6.99
CA GLY A 92 -13.24 36.47 -6.85
C GLY A 92 -14.45 35.60 -6.51
N LEU A 93 -14.23 34.50 -5.76
CA LEU A 93 -15.28 33.55 -5.38
C LEU A 93 -15.70 33.75 -3.93
N ARG A 94 -16.90 33.28 -3.59
CA ARG A 94 -17.28 33.05 -2.20
C ARG A 94 -16.58 31.81 -1.66
N THR A 95 -16.21 31.80 -0.38
CA THR A 95 -15.52 30.67 0.28
C THR A 95 -16.23 29.34 0.05
N GLU A 96 -17.56 29.32 0.14
CA GLU A 96 -18.38 28.10 -0.08
C GLU A 96 -18.24 27.49 -1.48
N ARG A 97 -17.82 28.28 -2.49
CA ARG A 97 -17.64 27.83 -3.87
C ARG A 97 -16.19 27.46 -4.20
N THR A 98 -15.25 27.65 -3.29
CA THR A 98 -13.82 27.38 -3.54
C THR A 98 -13.45 25.90 -3.48
N CYS A 99 -14.28 25.06 -2.87
CA CYS A 99 -14.00 23.63 -2.73
C CYS A 99 -13.74 22.95 -4.09
N GLY A 100 -14.47 23.36 -5.13
CA GLY A 100 -14.37 22.81 -6.49
C GLY A 100 -13.11 23.19 -7.24
N GLU A 101 -12.34 24.20 -6.79
CA GLU A 101 -11.05 24.55 -7.39
C GLU A 101 -9.99 23.48 -7.13
N CYS A 102 -10.13 22.75 -6.01
CA CYS A 102 -9.25 21.64 -5.65
C CYS A 102 -9.97 20.29 -5.84
N HIS A 103 -11.17 20.13 -5.28
CA HIS A 103 -11.90 18.87 -5.29
C HIS A 103 -12.79 18.74 -6.52
N GLN A 104 -12.23 18.18 -7.59
CA GLN A 104 -12.96 17.90 -8.82
C GLN A 104 -13.67 16.54 -8.74
N ARG A 105 -14.93 16.50 -9.17
CA ARG A 105 -15.73 15.27 -9.16
C ARG A 105 -15.18 14.26 -10.17
N GLY A 106 -15.09 12.99 -9.78
CA GLY A 106 -14.76 11.91 -10.69
C GLY A 106 -15.93 11.58 -11.63
N PRO A 107 -15.68 10.79 -12.70
CA PRO A 107 -16.68 10.46 -13.72
C PRO A 107 -17.95 9.80 -13.16
N GLY A 108 -17.83 9.04 -12.06
CA GLY A 108 -18.95 8.36 -11.41
C GLY A 108 -19.72 9.21 -10.40
N GLN A 109 -19.36 10.50 -10.22
CA GLN A 109 -19.98 11.47 -9.29
C GLN A 109 -20.06 11.06 -7.80
N ARG A 110 -19.53 9.89 -7.48
CA ARG A 110 -19.41 9.31 -6.14
C ARG A 110 -18.10 9.71 -5.48
N ASP A 111 -17.01 9.62 -6.22
CA ASP A 111 -15.67 9.92 -5.76
C ASP A 111 -15.17 11.24 -6.33
N PHE A 112 -14.13 11.80 -5.69
CA PHE A 112 -13.38 12.94 -6.21
C PHE A 112 -12.09 12.45 -6.87
N SER A 113 -11.65 13.17 -7.89
CA SER A 113 -10.35 12.97 -8.50
C SER A 113 -9.24 13.24 -7.48
N ALA A 114 -8.14 12.50 -7.60
CA ALA A 114 -6.97 12.74 -6.77
C ALA A 114 -6.42 14.16 -7.06
N LEU A 115 -6.05 14.86 -5.99
CA LEU A 115 -5.36 16.14 -6.12
C LEU A 115 -3.98 15.93 -6.73
N SER A 116 -3.65 16.73 -7.74
CA SER A 116 -2.29 16.88 -8.25
C SER A 116 -1.82 18.32 -8.06
N PHE A 117 -0.53 18.48 -7.74
CA PHE A 117 0.08 19.80 -7.57
C PHE A 117 -0.01 20.63 -8.85
N ASP A 118 0.34 20.04 -10.00
CA ASP A 118 0.42 20.76 -11.27
C ASP A 118 -0.93 21.33 -11.72
N LEU A 119 -2.02 20.63 -11.40
CA LEU A 119 -3.37 21.07 -11.78
C LEU A 119 -3.97 22.05 -10.76
N HIS A 120 -3.77 21.81 -9.45
CA HIS A 120 -4.55 22.50 -8.41
C HIS A 120 -3.74 23.52 -7.60
N CYS A 121 -2.41 23.43 -7.59
CA CYS A 121 -1.55 24.23 -6.72
C CYS A 121 -0.56 25.11 -7.50
N ALA A 122 -0.04 24.63 -8.63
CA ALA A 122 1.05 25.27 -9.36
C ALA A 122 0.72 26.70 -9.79
N SER A 123 -0.53 27.01 -10.15
CA SER A 123 -0.91 28.36 -10.59
C SER A 123 -0.67 29.45 -9.54
N CYS A 124 -0.67 29.09 -8.26
CA CYS A 124 -0.43 30.03 -7.15
C CYS A 124 0.93 29.81 -6.47
N HIS A 125 1.43 28.57 -6.45
CA HIS A 125 2.63 28.19 -5.70
C HIS A 125 3.89 28.03 -6.55
N ALA A 126 3.77 27.86 -7.87
CA ALA A 126 4.90 27.70 -8.78
C ALA A 126 5.02 28.92 -9.71
N LYS A 127 5.49 30.04 -9.15
CA LYS A 127 5.70 31.27 -9.94
C LYS A 127 6.76 30.98 -11.02
N ASP A 128 6.41 31.23 -12.27
CA ASP A 128 7.26 30.93 -13.44
C ASP A 128 7.70 29.45 -13.50
N GLY A 129 6.90 28.55 -12.92
CA GLY A 129 7.19 27.11 -12.85
C GLY A 129 8.17 26.70 -11.73
N SER A 130 8.55 27.61 -10.83
CA SER A 130 9.50 27.37 -9.74
C SER A 130 8.85 27.42 -8.36
N LEU A 131 9.26 26.50 -7.48
CA LEU A 131 8.96 26.46 -6.05
C LEU A 131 9.98 27.23 -5.20
N GLY A 132 11.07 27.70 -5.82
CA GLY A 132 12.17 28.39 -5.17
C GLY A 132 13.53 27.90 -5.67
N ALA A 133 14.53 28.04 -4.80
CA ALA A 133 15.90 27.63 -5.02
C ALA A 133 16.36 26.64 -3.94
N VAL A 134 17.43 25.92 -4.22
CA VAL A 134 18.21 25.15 -3.25
C VAL A 134 19.50 25.92 -2.97
N ASP A 135 19.72 26.22 -1.70
CA ASP A 135 20.96 26.84 -1.23
C ASP A 135 22.17 25.91 -1.49
N PRO A 136 23.39 26.45 -1.70
CA PRO A 136 24.55 25.63 -2.01
C PRO A 136 24.88 24.56 -0.95
N VAL A 137 24.77 23.29 -1.33
CA VAL A 137 25.10 22.10 -0.52
C VAL A 137 26.43 21.50 -0.94
N PRO A 138 27.19 20.82 -0.04
CA PRO A 138 28.43 20.13 -0.40
C PRO A 138 28.25 19.11 -1.52
N GLN A 139 29.19 19.06 -2.48
CA GLN A 139 29.12 18.14 -3.62
C GLN A 139 29.23 16.66 -3.24
N ASP A 140 29.76 16.36 -2.05
CA ASP A 140 29.80 14.99 -1.52
C ASP A 140 28.42 14.54 -1.00
N ASP A 141 27.57 15.50 -0.64
CA ASP A 141 26.21 15.25 -0.16
C ASP A 141 25.20 15.27 -1.31
N ALA A 142 25.28 16.27 -2.19
CA ALA A 142 24.49 16.34 -3.41
C ALA A 142 25.38 16.36 -4.66
N LEU A 143 25.22 15.35 -5.52
CA LEU A 143 25.99 15.23 -6.74
C LEU A 143 25.53 16.28 -7.77
N PRO A 144 26.49 16.95 -8.45
CA PRO A 144 26.16 17.80 -9.58
C PRO A 144 25.64 16.97 -10.77
N PRO A 145 24.86 17.59 -11.67
CA PRO A 145 24.20 16.92 -12.81
C PRO A 145 25.10 16.03 -13.67
N ASP A 146 26.32 16.49 -13.94
CA ASP A 146 27.32 15.79 -14.74
C ASP A 146 27.80 14.50 -14.07
N ARG A 147 28.01 14.53 -12.75
CA ARG A 147 28.36 13.33 -11.97
C ARG A 147 27.20 12.33 -11.93
N ILE A 148 25.96 12.79 -11.83
CA ILE A 148 24.79 11.90 -11.89
C ILE A 148 24.68 11.26 -13.28
N ALA A 149 24.87 12.05 -14.35
CA ALA A 149 24.86 11.54 -15.72
C ALA A 149 25.98 10.51 -15.97
N ALA A 150 27.15 10.69 -15.36
CA ALA A 150 28.26 9.73 -15.42
C ALA A 150 27.93 8.38 -14.75
N LEU A 151 26.96 8.33 -13.83
CA LEU A 151 26.43 7.09 -13.26
C LEU A 151 25.40 6.39 -14.18
N GLY A 152 25.18 6.91 -15.40
CA GLY A 152 24.17 6.40 -16.33
C GLY A 152 22.75 6.83 -16.01
N VAL A 153 22.55 7.65 -14.97
CA VAL A 153 21.23 8.16 -14.58
C VAL A 153 20.94 9.43 -15.37
N ARG A 154 19.93 9.38 -16.23
CA ARG A 154 19.45 10.53 -17.01
C ARG A 154 18.11 10.99 -16.47
N GLY A 155 17.91 12.30 -16.42
CA GLY A 155 16.60 12.86 -16.16
C GLY A 155 16.45 14.25 -16.78
N PRO A 156 15.31 14.92 -16.57
CA PRO A 156 14.96 16.19 -17.17
C PRO A 156 15.96 17.32 -16.87
N TRP A 157 16.85 17.18 -15.89
CA TRP A 157 17.91 18.16 -15.63
C TRP A 157 19.03 18.16 -16.69
N THR A 158 19.09 17.13 -17.55
CA THR A 158 20.05 17.04 -18.65
C THR A 158 19.81 18.18 -19.64
N GLY A 159 20.81 19.04 -19.84
CA GLY A 159 20.69 20.22 -20.70
C GLY A 159 20.15 21.49 -20.01
N ARG A 160 20.00 21.48 -18.68
CA ARG A 160 19.63 22.65 -17.86
C ARG A 160 20.75 23.11 -16.93
N GLY A 161 21.99 23.12 -17.45
CA GLY A 161 23.18 23.42 -16.67
C GLY A 161 23.17 24.83 -16.05
N GLU A 162 22.49 25.77 -16.70
CA GLU A 162 22.29 27.15 -16.26
C GLU A 162 21.49 27.29 -14.96
N GLU A 163 20.70 26.28 -14.59
CA GLU A 163 19.96 26.27 -13.32
C GLU A 163 20.85 25.93 -12.12
N PHE A 164 22.08 25.47 -12.35
CA PHE A 164 22.98 24.98 -11.32
C PHE A 164 24.10 25.96 -11.01
N GLN A 165 24.33 26.17 -9.72
CA GLN A 165 25.43 26.99 -9.21
C GLN A 165 26.50 26.06 -8.65
N ILE A 166 27.50 25.75 -9.44
CA ILE A 166 28.56 24.79 -9.09
C ILE A 166 29.86 25.55 -8.85
N GLY A 167 30.41 25.47 -7.63
CA GLY A 167 31.66 26.14 -7.29
C GLY A 167 32.05 25.96 -5.84
N ARG A 168 33.34 26.10 -5.52
CA ARG A 168 33.89 25.98 -4.16
C ARG A 168 33.49 24.67 -3.44
N GLY A 169 33.41 23.56 -4.16
CA GLY A 169 33.02 22.26 -3.62
C GLY A 169 31.52 22.14 -3.25
N LYS A 170 30.69 23.10 -3.67
CA LYS A 170 29.24 23.10 -3.44
C LYS A 170 28.46 23.10 -4.75
N VAL A 171 27.19 22.70 -4.67
CA VAL A 171 26.19 22.77 -5.72
C VAL A 171 24.90 23.37 -5.16
N GLY A 172 24.38 24.40 -5.81
CA GLY A 172 23.04 24.95 -5.56
C GLY A 172 22.19 24.87 -6.83
N LYS A 173 20.89 25.16 -6.69
CA LYS A 173 19.97 25.18 -7.84
C LYS A 173 19.06 26.40 -7.76
N SER A 174 19.01 27.23 -8.80
CA SER A 174 18.22 28.46 -8.83
C SER A 174 16.73 28.23 -9.08
N VAL A 175 16.38 27.13 -9.74
CA VAL A 175 15.00 26.79 -10.12
C VAL A 175 14.66 25.37 -9.68
N VAL A 176 13.76 25.26 -8.70
CA VAL A 176 13.27 23.97 -8.19
C VAL A 176 11.86 23.74 -8.69
N ARG A 177 11.63 22.65 -9.40
CA ARG A 177 10.29 22.29 -9.87
C ARG A 177 9.59 21.34 -8.89
N HIS A 178 8.28 21.21 -9.00
CA HIS A 178 7.61 20.13 -8.28
C HIS A 178 8.08 18.78 -8.83
N ALA A 179 8.32 17.82 -7.93
CA ALA A 179 8.97 16.55 -8.24
C ALA A 179 10.31 16.69 -8.99
N ASP A 180 11.12 17.69 -8.63
CA ASP A 180 12.44 17.92 -9.22
C ASP A 180 13.34 16.69 -9.08
N GLU A 181 13.62 16.00 -10.18
CA GLU A 181 14.29 14.72 -10.11
C GLU A 181 15.75 14.81 -9.63
N TRP A 182 16.44 15.95 -9.83
CA TRP A 182 17.78 16.16 -9.25
C TRP A 182 17.73 16.23 -7.73
N VAL A 183 16.73 16.95 -7.18
CA VAL A 183 16.51 17.01 -5.72
C VAL A 183 16.15 15.62 -5.21
N LEU A 184 15.20 14.93 -5.85
CA LEU A 184 14.74 13.62 -5.43
C LEU A 184 15.86 12.56 -5.47
N PHE A 185 16.73 12.59 -6.49
CA PHE A 185 17.88 11.71 -6.58
C PHE A 185 18.83 11.91 -5.38
N ASN A 186 19.20 13.16 -5.08
CA ASN A 186 20.12 13.46 -3.99
C ASN A 186 19.51 13.18 -2.61
N LEU A 187 18.20 13.38 -2.43
CA LEU A 187 17.51 12.96 -1.21
C LEU A 187 17.52 11.45 -1.02
N ARG A 188 17.34 10.67 -2.10
CA ARG A 188 17.43 9.20 -2.03
C ARG A 188 18.85 8.75 -1.65
N LYS A 189 19.88 9.35 -2.25
CA LYS A 189 21.29 9.13 -1.88
C LYS A 189 21.52 9.41 -0.39
N LEU A 190 21.19 10.63 0.07
CA LEU A 190 21.41 11.03 1.46
C LEU A 190 20.65 10.15 2.43
N ARG A 191 19.39 9.81 2.14
CA ARG A 191 18.59 8.92 2.99
C ARG A 191 19.24 7.55 3.15
N ARG A 192 19.77 6.96 2.07
CA ARG A 192 20.48 5.68 2.14
C ARG A 192 21.71 5.73 3.05
N GLU A 193 22.38 6.88 3.12
CA GLU A 193 23.57 7.10 3.95
C GLU A 193 23.21 7.36 5.43
N ILE A 194 22.20 8.18 5.70
CA ILE A 194 21.84 8.61 7.08
C ILE A 194 20.77 7.74 7.76
N ASP A 195 19.97 7.01 6.99
CA ASP A 195 18.92 6.10 7.46
C ASP A 195 18.89 4.79 6.63
N PRO A 196 19.95 3.98 6.71
CA PRO A 196 20.04 2.73 5.96
C PRO A 196 18.98 1.70 6.39
N GLU A 197 18.53 1.75 7.65
CA GLU A 197 17.50 0.87 8.19
C GLU A 197 16.13 1.24 7.64
N GLY A 198 15.72 2.51 7.73
CA GLY A 198 14.45 2.98 7.18
C GLY A 198 14.40 2.86 5.66
N TRP A 199 15.53 3.02 4.97
CA TRP A 199 15.67 2.71 3.54
C TRP A 199 15.41 1.22 3.25
N SER A 200 16.07 0.32 3.99
CA SER A 200 15.93 -1.12 3.82
C SER A 200 14.52 -1.59 4.15
N ALA A 201 13.91 -1.03 5.19
CA ALA A 201 12.55 -1.31 5.60
C ALA A 201 11.53 -0.88 4.53
N GLU A 202 11.67 0.33 3.96
CA GLU A 202 10.78 0.77 2.86
C GLU A 202 10.92 -0.13 1.63
N ARG A 203 12.16 -0.43 1.22
CA ARG A 203 12.40 -1.32 0.07
C ARG A 203 11.80 -2.71 0.31
N GLY A 204 11.97 -3.27 1.51
CA GLY A 204 11.36 -4.54 1.91
C GLY A 204 9.83 -4.51 1.86
N ALA A 205 9.22 -3.44 2.40
CA ALA A 205 7.78 -3.24 2.37
C ALA A 205 7.24 -3.12 0.94
N LEU A 206 7.96 -2.43 0.05
CA LEU A 206 7.62 -2.31 -1.37
C LEU A 206 7.71 -3.65 -2.10
N LEU A 207 8.75 -4.45 -1.86
CA LEU A 207 8.89 -5.78 -2.43
C LEU A 207 7.77 -6.71 -1.96
N ALA A 208 7.46 -6.70 -0.66
CA ALA A 208 6.34 -7.45 -0.09
C ALA A 208 5.01 -7.03 -0.71
N ARG A 209 4.80 -5.71 -0.89
CA ARG A 209 3.60 -5.15 -1.51
C ARG A 209 3.49 -5.54 -2.98
N LEU A 210 4.57 -5.42 -3.76
CA LEU A 210 4.61 -5.82 -5.16
C LEU A 210 4.25 -7.30 -5.29
N SER A 211 4.86 -8.15 -4.47
CA SER A 211 4.56 -9.58 -4.42
C SER A 211 3.08 -9.85 -4.09
N GLN A 212 2.52 -9.13 -3.11
CA GLN A 212 1.09 -9.22 -2.77
C GLN A 212 0.19 -8.79 -3.94
N LEU A 213 0.51 -7.68 -4.61
CA LEU A 213 -0.28 -7.15 -5.72
C LEU A 213 -0.22 -8.08 -6.94
N GLN A 214 0.95 -8.62 -7.26
CA GLN A 214 1.12 -9.62 -8.33
C GLN A 214 0.32 -10.89 -8.04
N ARG A 215 0.33 -11.38 -6.78
CA ARG A 215 -0.53 -12.49 -6.37
C ARG A 215 -2.02 -12.17 -6.53
N ARG A 216 -2.44 -10.97 -6.13
CA ARG A 216 -3.84 -10.53 -6.29
C ARG A 216 -4.22 -10.41 -7.76
N LEU A 217 -3.35 -9.91 -8.62
CA LEU A 217 -3.59 -9.83 -10.06
C LEU A 217 -3.68 -11.23 -10.69
N ALA A 218 -2.80 -12.16 -10.29
CA ALA A 218 -2.89 -13.56 -10.70
C ALA A 218 -4.21 -14.21 -10.24
N GLN A 219 -4.68 -13.90 -9.03
CA GLN A 219 -5.99 -14.37 -8.52
C GLN A 219 -7.18 -13.66 -9.16
N ALA A 220 -7.01 -12.42 -9.61
CA ALA A 220 -7.99 -11.66 -10.39
C ALA A 220 -7.99 -12.04 -11.87
N THR A 221 -7.05 -12.90 -12.32
CA THR A 221 -7.08 -13.47 -13.66
C THR A 221 -8.36 -14.31 -13.76
N PRO A 222 -9.25 -14.02 -14.73
CA PRO A 222 -10.56 -14.63 -14.75
C PRO A 222 -10.41 -16.14 -14.98
N LEU A 223 -10.97 -16.95 -14.07
CA LEU A 223 -11.27 -18.34 -14.40
C LEU A 223 -12.17 -18.39 -15.65
N ALA A 224 -13.02 -17.36 -15.83
CA ALA A 224 -13.84 -17.11 -17.01
C ALA A 224 -13.11 -17.23 -18.36
N GLY A 225 -11.85 -16.76 -18.44
CA GLY A 225 -11.05 -16.78 -19.66
C GLY A 225 -10.29 -18.10 -19.87
N LEU A 226 -10.30 -19.00 -18.89
CA LEU A 226 -9.73 -20.34 -19.02
C LEU A 226 -10.78 -21.27 -19.58
N ASP A 227 -10.40 -22.12 -20.53
CA ASP A 227 -11.23 -23.25 -20.94
C ASP A 227 -11.16 -24.37 -19.88
N ASP A 228 -12.02 -25.38 -20.02
CA ASP A 228 -12.09 -26.49 -19.06
C ASP A 228 -10.76 -27.29 -18.93
N PRO A 229 -9.99 -27.54 -20.01
CA PRO A 229 -8.60 -28.02 -19.91
C PRO A 229 -7.69 -27.13 -19.06
N ALA A 230 -7.68 -25.82 -19.28
CA ALA A 230 -6.84 -24.89 -18.53
C ALA A 230 -7.27 -24.78 -17.05
N LEU A 231 -8.58 -24.89 -16.76
CA LEU A 231 -9.09 -24.97 -15.39
C LEU A 231 -8.59 -26.24 -14.67
N ARG A 232 -8.60 -27.39 -15.35
CA ARG A 232 -8.02 -28.64 -14.81
C ARG A 232 -6.52 -28.52 -14.54
N MET A 233 -5.77 -27.95 -15.48
CA MET A 233 -4.34 -27.73 -15.28
C MET A 233 -4.07 -26.81 -14.08
N ARG A 234 -4.88 -25.77 -13.91
CA ARG A 234 -4.78 -24.84 -12.78
C ARG A 234 -5.10 -25.52 -11.45
N GLU A 235 -6.15 -26.32 -11.41
CA GLU A 235 -6.53 -27.14 -10.24
C GLU A 235 -5.37 -28.06 -9.82
N GLN A 236 -4.83 -28.84 -10.75
CA GLN A 236 -3.69 -29.75 -10.49
C GLN A 236 -2.45 -29.02 -9.98
N ALA A 237 -2.15 -27.84 -10.52
CA ALA A 237 -1.04 -27.02 -10.06
C ALA A 237 -1.24 -26.54 -8.61
N ILE A 238 -2.45 -26.05 -8.27
CA ILE A 238 -2.77 -25.60 -6.91
C ILE A 238 -2.71 -26.79 -5.93
N GLU A 239 -3.21 -27.96 -6.31
CA GLU A 239 -3.12 -29.16 -5.49
C GLU A 239 -1.67 -29.57 -5.22
N ALA A 240 -0.79 -29.47 -6.23
CA ALA A 240 0.64 -29.74 -6.07
C ALA A 240 1.29 -28.75 -5.09
N GLU A 241 0.92 -27.47 -5.17
CA GLU A 241 1.37 -26.43 -4.22
C GLU A 241 0.89 -26.72 -2.78
N ILE A 242 -0.37 -27.13 -2.60
CA ILE A 242 -0.92 -27.54 -1.30
C ILE A 242 -0.16 -28.73 -0.74
N ARG A 243 0.06 -29.79 -1.54
CA ARG A 243 0.86 -30.95 -1.13
C ARG A 243 2.28 -30.54 -0.70
N GLY A 244 2.91 -29.62 -1.43
CA GLY A 244 4.21 -29.08 -1.07
C GLY A 244 4.20 -28.23 0.22
N LEU A 245 3.11 -27.51 0.50
CA LEU A 245 2.92 -26.78 1.76
C LEU A 245 2.67 -27.74 2.93
N ASP A 246 1.80 -28.73 2.76
CA ASP A 246 1.52 -29.77 3.76
C ASP A 246 2.77 -30.59 4.08
N GLY A 247 3.57 -30.94 3.07
CA GLY A 247 4.86 -31.60 3.27
C GLY A 247 5.83 -30.75 4.08
N ARG A 248 5.87 -29.43 3.88
CA ARG A 248 6.72 -28.51 4.65
C ARG A 248 6.20 -28.29 6.07
N ILE A 249 4.90 -28.11 6.25
CA ILE A 249 4.26 -28.01 7.57
C ILE A 249 4.54 -29.30 8.34
N GLY A 250 4.36 -30.46 7.70
CA GLY A 250 4.67 -31.77 8.28
C GLY A 250 6.15 -31.95 8.57
N ALA A 251 7.05 -31.53 7.68
CA ALA A 251 8.50 -31.58 7.91
C ALA A 251 8.93 -30.64 9.04
N GLN A 252 8.30 -29.49 9.20
CA GLN A 252 8.59 -28.54 10.28
C GLN A 252 7.97 -29.00 11.62
N ALA A 253 6.80 -29.65 11.59
CA ALA A 253 6.20 -30.32 12.73
C ALA A 253 6.94 -31.61 13.15
N LYS A 254 7.64 -32.28 12.21
CA LYS A 254 8.55 -33.41 12.46
C LYS A 254 9.98 -32.96 12.80
N ALA A 255 10.37 -31.75 12.38
CA ALA A 255 11.60 -31.08 12.81
C ALA A 255 11.42 -30.46 14.21
N THR A 256 10.71 -31.16 15.09
CA THR A 256 10.65 -30.93 16.54
C THR A 256 11.93 -31.36 17.25
N GLY A 257 13.06 -31.31 16.55
CA GLY A 257 14.35 -31.61 17.12
C GLY A 257 15.43 -30.79 16.43
N VAL A 258 16.22 -30.13 17.26
CA VAL A 258 17.51 -29.54 16.88
C VAL A 258 18.35 -30.51 16.03
N ALA A 259 18.21 -31.81 16.24
CA ALA A 259 18.81 -32.89 15.45
C ALA A 259 18.57 -32.79 13.91
N ALA A 260 17.36 -32.44 13.46
CA ALA A 260 17.07 -32.29 12.03
C ALA A 260 17.60 -30.98 11.43
N GLY A 261 17.85 -29.97 12.29
CA GLY A 261 18.59 -28.76 11.92
C GLY A 261 20.09 -29.03 11.80
N LEU A 262 20.65 -29.77 12.77
CA LEU A 262 22.06 -30.19 12.78
C LEU A 262 22.43 -31.04 11.57
N SER A 263 21.59 -32.01 11.19
CA SER A 263 21.82 -32.83 9.99
C SER A 263 21.90 -32.01 8.71
N ARG A 264 21.14 -30.92 8.59
CA ARG A 264 21.19 -30.02 7.43
C ARG A 264 22.41 -29.10 7.47
N LEU A 265 22.84 -28.67 8.66
CA LEU A 265 24.08 -27.93 8.84
C LEU A 265 25.30 -28.81 8.51
N ASP A 266 25.25 -30.11 8.83
CA ASP A 266 26.28 -31.08 8.45
C ASP A 266 26.40 -31.22 6.93
N GLU A 267 25.28 -31.34 6.22
CA GLU A 267 25.25 -31.37 4.74
C GLU A 267 25.85 -30.10 4.13
N VAL A 268 25.48 -28.93 4.66
CA VAL A 268 26.00 -27.63 4.20
C VAL A 268 27.49 -27.50 4.51
N GLY A 269 27.94 -27.85 5.71
CA GLY A 269 29.34 -27.82 6.10
C GLY A 269 30.21 -28.76 5.26
N ASN A 270 29.70 -29.94 4.91
CA ASN A 270 30.36 -30.87 4.01
C ASN A 270 30.47 -30.34 2.58
N ALA A 271 29.41 -29.71 2.07
CA ALA A 271 29.40 -29.11 0.73
C ALA A 271 30.36 -27.92 0.61
N ILE A 272 30.33 -27.00 1.59
CA ILE A 272 31.27 -25.88 1.71
C ILE A 272 32.70 -26.40 1.85
N GLY A 273 32.85 -27.46 2.63
CA GLY A 273 34.10 -28.15 2.83
C GLY A 273 34.72 -28.74 1.57
N ALA A 274 33.89 -29.34 0.71
CA ALA A 274 34.28 -29.84 -0.60
C ALA A 274 34.62 -28.71 -1.58
N ALA A 275 34.04 -27.52 -1.41
CA ALA A 275 34.31 -26.34 -2.22
C ALA A 275 35.56 -25.56 -1.78
N GLY A 276 36.20 -25.92 -0.65
CA GLY A 276 37.42 -25.27 -0.16
C GLY A 276 37.20 -23.88 0.47
N ASP A 277 35.96 -23.51 0.78
CA ASP A 277 35.64 -22.21 1.38
C ASP A 277 35.81 -22.25 2.91
N ALA A 278 36.98 -21.79 3.37
CA ALA A 278 37.34 -21.76 4.78
C ALA A 278 36.48 -20.79 5.61
N ALA A 279 36.00 -19.69 5.01
CA ALA A 279 35.15 -18.72 5.69
C ALA A 279 33.74 -19.28 5.89
N GLY A 280 33.18 -19.89 4.85
CA GLY A 280 31.91 -20.62 4.94
C GLY A 280 31.96 -21.77 5.95
N ARG A 281 33.10 -22.49 6.03
CA ARG A 281 33.28 -23.58 6.99
C ARG A 281 33.25 -23.06 8.43
N GLY A 282 33.96 -21.97 8.72
CA GLY A 282 33.95 -21.33 10.04
C GLY A 282 32.57 -20.75 10.45
N GLU A 283 31.73 -20.37 9.50
CA GLU A 283 30.34 -19.96 9.78
C GLU A 283 29.42 -21.17 10.01
N ALA A 284 29.56 -22.24 9.22
CA ALA A 284 28.83 -23.49 9.41
C ALA A 284 29.12 -24.10 10.79
N ASP A 285 30.39 -24.09 11.23
CA ASP A 285 30.80 -24.57 12.55
C ASP A 285 30.21 -23.71 13.68
N ARG A 286 30.14 -22.38 13.51
CA ARG A 286 29.49 -21.48 14.48
C ARG A 286 27.98 -21.72 14.58
N LEU A 287 27.30 -21.88 13.45
CA LEU A 287 25.86 -22.19 13.40
C LEU A 287 25.56 -23.56 14.02
N ARG A 288 26.43 -24.54 13.79
CA ARG A 288 26.35 -25.87 14.41
C ARG A 288 26.47 -25.76 15.93
N ALA A 289 27.49 -25.06 16.44
CA ALA A 289 27.68 -24.87 17.88
C ALA A 289 26.49 -24.14 18.52
N GLY A 290 25.91 -23.13 17.85
CA GLY A 290 24.70 -22.45 18.31
C GLY A 290 23.47 -23.37 18.32
N ALA A 291 23.29 -24.20 17.29
CA ALA A 291 22.23 -25.19 17.26
C ALA A 291 22.42 -26.26 18.35
N GLU A 292 23.63 -26.78 18.56
CA GLU A 292 23.93 -27.72 19.65
C GLU A 292 23.65 -27.10 21.03
N ALA A 293 23.99 -25.82 21.26
CA ALA A 293 23.64 -25.12 22.50
C ALA A 293 22.12 -25.01 22.72
N LEU A 294 21.34 -24.81 21.65
CA LEU A 294 19.87 -24.84 21.69
C LEU A 294 19.32 -26.24 22.02
N ALA A 295 19.96 -27.32 21.54
CA ALA A 295 19.57 -28.70 21.89
C ALA A 295 19.70 -29.00 23.39
N HIS A 296 20.69 -28.39 24.04
CA HIS A 296 21.00 -28.63 25.45
C HIS A 296 20.23 -27.70 26.41
N GLY A 297 19.24 -26.95 25.90
CA GLY A 297 18.33 -26.15 26.73
C GLY A 297 18.98 -24.95 27.42
N MET A 298 20.13 -24.47 26.92
CA MET A 298 20.92 -23.42 27.58
C MET A 298 20.55 -21.97 27.19
N VAL A 299 19.51 -21.75 26.38
CA VAL A 299 19.00 -20.40 26.04
C VAL A 299 17.48 -20.41 26.05
N PRO A 300 16.80 -19.41 26.66
CA PRO A 300 15.35 -19.31 26.55
C PRO A 300 14.96 -19.03 25.09
N ASP A 301 13.72 -19.39 24.77
CA ASP A 301 12.97 -19.38 23.51
C ASP A 301 13.00 -18.06 22.71
N ALA A 302 14.18 -17.51 22.43
CA ALA A 302 14.35 -16.20 21.82
C ALA A 302 14.64 -16.38 20.32
N ALA A 303 13.66 -16.00 19.50
CA ALA A 303 13.93 -15.56 18.14
C ALA A 303 15.16 -14.64 18.12
N LEU A 304 15.98 -14.72 17.06
CA LEU A 304 17.09 -13.78 16.86
C LEU A 304 16.61 -12.35 17.16
N PRO A 305 17.35 -11.56 17.95
CA PRO A 305 17.06 -10.15 18.14
C PRO A 305 16.80 -9.50 16.78
N GLY A 306 15.80 -8.63 16.67
CA GLY A 306 15.34 -8.10 15.38
C GLY A 306 16.47 -7.50 14.54
N GLU A 307 17.44 -6.83 15.17
CA GLU A 307 18.62 -6.28 14.50
C GLU A 307 19.54 -7.37 13.91
N GLU A 308 19.76 -8.46 14.65
CA GLU A 308 20.59 -9.58 14.21
C GLU A 308 19.88 -10.38 13.09
N PHE A 309 18.57 -10.60 13.22
CA PHE A 309 17.75 -11.20 12.18
C PHE A 309 17.84 -10.40 10.87
N GLU A 310 17.70 -9.09 10.95
CA GLU A 310 17.78 -8.19 9.81
C GLU A 310 19.19 -8.17 9.19
N ALA A 311 20.24 -8.22 10.02
CA ALA A 311 21.62 -8.36 9.56
C ALA A 311 21.83 -9.66 8.76
N ARG A 312 21.38 -10.81 9.29
CA ARG A 312 21.48 -12.11 8.61
C ARG A 312 20.63 -12.18 7.34
N ARG A 313 19.46 -11.54 7.33
CA ARG A 313 18.64 -11.42 6.11
C ARG A 313 19.38 -10.64 5.03
N ARG A 314 20.07 -9.55 5.38
CA ARG A 314 20.89 -8.78 4.43
C ARG A 314 22.04 -9.60 3.86
N GLU A 315 22.76 -10.34 4.70
CA GLU A 315 23.85 -11.24 4.27
C GLU A 315 23.35 -12.28 3.26
N LEU A 316 22.23 -12.94 3.56
CA LEU A 316 21.63 -13.94 2.67
C LEU A 316 21.20 -13.34 1.33
N LEU A 317 20.58 -12.15 1.34
CA LEU A 317 20.18 -11.48 0.09
C LEU A 317 21.40 -11.09 -0.75
N ALA A 318 22.47 -10.59 -0.13
CA ALA A 318 23.71 -10.25 -0.82
C ALA A 318 24.39 -11.50 -1.43
N ALA A 319 24.36 -12.64 -0.72
CA ALA A 319 24.87 -13.90 -1.26
C ALA A 319 24.06 -14.38 -2.48
N LEU A 320 22.73 -14.26 -2.45
CA LEU A 320 21.88 -14.60 -3.59
C LEU A 320 22.13 -13.68 -4.79
N ASP A 321 22.37 -12.38 -4.54
CA ASP A 321 22.75 -11.42 -5.58
C ASP A 321 24.11 -11.78 -6.21
N ALA A 322 25.09 -12.19 -5.40
CA ALA A 322 26.39 -12.64 -5.89
C ALA A 322 26.31 -13.95 -6.70
N ILE A 323 25.46 -14.90 -6.28
CA ILE A 323 25.22 -16.16 -7.02
C ILE A 323 24.58 -15.88 -8.38
N GLU A 324 23.57 -15.01 -8.42
CA GLU A 324 22.90 -14.61 -9.67
C GLU A 324 23.86 -13.88 -10.61
N ALA A 325 24.76 -13.05 -10.07
CA ALA A 325 25.78 -12.36 -10.86
C ALA A 325 26.86 -13.31 -11.39
N ALA A 326 27.24 -14.32 -10.62
CA ALA A 326 28.24 -15.32 -11.02
C ALA A 326 27.71 -16.34 -12.04
N ASP A 327 26.44 -16.73 -11.93
CA ASP A 327 25.77 -17.64 -12.87
C ASP A 327 24.32 -17.18 -13.14
N PRO A 328 24.09 -16.46 -14.26
CA PRO A 328 22.76 -16.01 -14.65
C PRO A 328 21.73 -17.12 -14.85
N THR A 329 22.15 -18.37 -15.08
CA THR A 329 21.20 -19.50 -15.24
C THR A 329 20.50 -19.86 -13.93
N LEU A 330 21.07 -19.46 -12.79
CA LEU A 330 20.49 -19.65 -11.46
C LEU A 330 19.49 -18.55 -11.07
N ALA A 331 19.29 -17.53 -11.91
CA ALA A 331 18.40 -16.39 -11.62
C ALA A 331 16.97 -16.80 -11.18
N PRO A 332 16.27 -17.76 -11.81
CA PRO A 332 14.94 -18.15 -11.36
C PRO A 332 14.91 -18.70 -9.93
N ARG A 333 15.96 -19.43 -9.55
CA ARG A 333 16.10 -20.06 -8.24
C ARG A 333 16.57 -19.06 -7.19
N ALA A 334 17.53 -18.20 -7.52
CA ALA A 334 17.97 -17.09 -6.68
C ALA A 334 16.81 -16.13 -6.38
N GLN A 335 16.01 -15.77 -7.39
CA GLN A 335 14.82 -14.94 -7.21
C GLN A 335 13.76 -15.60 -6.33
N ASP A 336 13.57 -16.92 -6.45
CA ASP A 336 12.66 -17.64 -5.56
C ASP A 336 13.13 -17.65 -4.11
N LEU A 337 14.42 -17.90 -3.87
CA LEU A 337 15.01 -17.84 -2.54
C LEU A 337 14.99 -16.41 -1.97
N ARG A 338 15.19 -15.39 -2.81
CA ARG A 338 15.11 -13.97 -2.45
C ARG A 338 13.71 -13.61 -1.95
N ARG A 339 12.67 -14.05 -2.67
CA ARG A 339 11.27 -13.89 -2.24
C ARG A 339 11.01 -14.54 -0.89
N ARG A 340 11.58 -15.72 -0.64
CA ARG A 340 11.44 -16.45 0.63
C ARG A 340 12.16 -15.74 1.77
N ALA A 341 13.40 -15.31 1.58
CA ALA A 341 14.19 -14.60 2.58
C ALA A 341 13.53 -13.29 3.01
N LEU A 342 12.97 -12.54 2.06
CA LEU A 342 12.23 -11.30 2.32
C LEU A 342 10.89 -11.52 3.04
N ALA A 343 10.32 -12.72 2.94
CA ALA A 343 9.08 -13.08 3.61
C ALA A 343 9.29 -13.57 5.07
N LEU A 344 10.54 -13.71 5.52
CA LEU A 344 10.85 -14.06 6.90
C LEU A 344 10.70 -12.82 7.80
N ALA A 345 10.05 -12.99 8.95
CA ALA A 345 9.97 -11.98 10.01
C ALA A 345 10.51 -12.53 11.34
N PRO A 346 11.16 -11.70 12.18
CA PRO A 346 11.61 -12.12 13.50
C PRO A 346 10.41 -12.59 14.35
N GLY A 347 10.52 -13.75 14.99
CA GLY A 347 9.47 -14.28 15.88
C GLY A 347 8.21 -14.80 15.17
N GLU A 348 8.13 -14.74 13.83
CA GLU A 348 7.10 -15.47 13.10
C GLU A 348 7.47 -16.95 13.04
N ALA A 349 6.72 -17.79 13.77
CA ALA A 349 6.81 -19.22 13.61
C ALA A 349 6.52 -19.56 12.14
N GLY A 350 7.49 -20.13 11.43
CA GLY A 350 7.34 -20.48 10.01
C GLY A 350 6.07 -21.30 9.71
N LEU A 351 5.54 -22.01 10.72
CA LEU A 351 4.27 -22.73 10.66
C LEU A 351 3.06 -21.81 10.40
N ASP A 352 2.98 -20.63 11.01
CA ASP A 352 1.83 -19.72 10.81
C ASP A 352 1.82 -19.15 9.40
N THR A 353 3.00 -18.77 8.88
CA THR A 353 3.14 -18.29 7.49
C THR A 353 2.87 -19.39 6.49
N LEU A 354 3.36 -20.61 6.72
CA LEU A 354 3.03 -21.78 5.89
C LEU A 354 1.54 -22.14 5.98
N GLY A 355 0.93 -22.06 7.16
CA GLY A 355 -0.49 -22.30 7.38
C GLY A 355 -1.36 -21.30 6.61
N ARG A 356 -1.06 -20.00 6.70
CA ARG A 356 -1.76 -18.97 5.92
C ARG A 356 -1.62 -19.18 4.42
N ALA A 357 -0.42 -19.56 3.95
CA ALA A 357 -0.20 -19.88 2.55
C ALA A 357 -1.04 -21.10 2.12
N ARG A 358 -1.12 -22.14 2.95
CA ARG A 358 -1.94 -23.33 2.72
C ARG A 358 -3.43 -22.99 2.64
N ASP A 359 -3.95 -22.27 3.63
CA ASP A 359 -5.35 -21.84 3.68
C ASP A 359 -5.72 -21.02 2.43
N GLN A 360 -4.81 -20.15 1.99
CA GLN A 360 -5.01 -19.35 0.78
C GLN A 360 -5.11 -20.24 -0.47
N ARG A 361 -4.24 -21.26 -0.61
CA ARG A 361 -4.28 -22.19 -1.75
C ARG A 361 -5.52 -23.06 -1.75
N GLN A 362 -5.97 -23.48 -0.57
CA GLN A 362 -7.23 -24.21 -0.42
C GLN A 362 -8.44 -23.37 -0.86
N ALA A 363 -8.47 -22.08 -0.51
CA ALA A 363 -9.52 -21.18 -0.99
C ALA A 363 -9.47 -20.97 -2.52
N GLU A 364 -8.28 -20.92 -3.11
CA GLU A 364 -8.12 -20.84 -4.56
C GLU A 364 -8.58 -22.13 -5.26
N LEU A 365 -8.25 -23.29 -4.71
CA LEU A 365 -8.72 -24.60 -5.20
C LEU A 365 -10.24 -24.70 -5.17
N ALA A 366 -10.86 -24.32 -4.05
CA ALA A 366 -12.32 -24.29 -3.92
C ALA A 366 -12.96 -23.42 -5.01
N ARG A 367 -12.42 -22.23 -5.27
CA ARG A 367 -12.92 -21.34 -6.32
C ARG A 367 -12.80 -21.95 -7.73
N VAL A 368 -11.70 -22.64 -8.04
CA VAL A 368 -11.53 -23.35 -9.34
C VAL A 368 -12.53 -24.50 -9.46
N SER A 369 -12.73 -25.27 -8.39
CA SER A 369 -13.71 -26.34 -8.34
C SER A 369 -15.14 -25.82 -8.53
N ASP A 370 -15.51 -24.75 -7.84
CA ASP A 370 -16.83 -24.10 -7.96
C ASP A 370 -17.07 -23.63 -9.39
N GLU A 371 -16.10 -22.97 -10.03
CA GLU A 371 -16.19 -22.53 -11.43
C GLU A 371 -16.45 -23.72 -12.37
N ARG A 372 -15.69 -24.82 -12.20
CA ARG A 372 -15.88 -26.03 -13.02
C ARG A 372 -17.25 -26.65 -12.81
N ALA A 373 -17.74 -26.69 -11.57
CA ALA A 373 -19.07 -27.18 -11.24
C ALA A 373 -20.18 -26.31 -11.86
N LEU A 374 -20.04 -24.98 -11.80
CA LEU A 374 -20.97 -24.04 -12.43
C LEU A 374 -21.03 -24.25 -13.95
N ARG A 375 -19.88 -24.42 -14.61
CA ARG A 375 -19.84 -24.70 -16.06
C ARG A 375 -20.42 -26.05 -16.43
N ALA A 376 -20.17 -27.08 -15.62
CA ALA A 376 -20.80 -28.38 -15.79
C ALA A 376 -22.34 -28.31 -15.65
N ALA A 377 -22.84 -27.37 -14.84
CA ALA A 377 -24.28 -27.06 -14.72
C ALA A 377 -24.80 -26.11 -15.82
N GLY A 378 -23.98 -25.76 -16.82
CA GLY A 378 -24.35 -24.88 -17.94
C GLY A 378 -24.36 -23.38 -17.60
N ILE A 379 -23.90 -23.00 -16.40
CA ILE A 379 -23.81 -21.60 -15.98
C ILE A 379 -22.54 -20.99 -16.58
N GLN A 380 -22.71 -20.00 -17.45
CA GLN A 380 -21.60 -19.29 -18.07
C GLN A 380 -20.94 -18.32 -17.06
N PRO A 381 -19.61 -18.16 -17.12
CA PRO A 381 -18.93 -17.20 -16.27
C PRO A 381 -19.35 -15.76 -16.58
N PRO A 382 -19.23 -14.83 -15.60
CA PRO A 382 -19.39 -13.41 -15.89
C PRO A 382 -18.41 -12.98 -17.00
N GLY A 383 -18.89 -12.16 -17.94
CA GLY A 383 -18.06 -11.66 -19.03
C GLY A 383 -16.82 -10.93 -18.50
N GLU A 384 -15.67 -11.09 -19.17
CA GLU A 384 -14.38 -10.51 -18.78
C GLU A 384 -14.46 -9.01 -18.48
N ALA A 385 -15.36 -8.30 -19.14
CA ALA A 385 -15.63 -6.87 -18.96
C ALA A 385 -15.93 -6.45 -17.51
N LEU A 386 -16.47 -7.35 -16.67
CA LEU A 386 -16.78 -7.05 -15.26
C LEU A 386 -15.53 -7.02 -14.36
N LEU A 387 -14.40 -7.57 -14.81
CA LEU A 387 -13.16 -7.70 -14.03
C LEU A 387 -12.06 -6.71 -14.46
N GLU A 388 -12.20 -6.11 -15.65
CA GLU A 388 -11.25 -5.13 -16.18
C GLU A 388 -10.95 -3.94 -15.26
N PRO A 389 -11.93 -3.34 -14.54
CA PRO A 389 -11.63 -2.25 -13.62
C PRO A 389 -10.70 -2.65 -12.46
N GLU A 390 -10.89 -3.86 -11.89
CA GLU A 390 -10.03 -4.36 -10.81
C GLU A 390 -8.63 -4.70 -11.33
N ARG A 391 -8.53 -5.33 -12.51
CA ARG A 391 -7.23 -5.63 -13.16
C ARG A 391 -6.46 -4.35 -13.46
N ALA A 392 -7.12 -3.36 -14.04
CA ALA A 392 -6.51 -2.06 -14.33
C ALA A 392 -6.05 -1.36 -13.04
N ALA A 393 -6.82 -1.45 -11.96
CA ALA A 393 -6.42 -0.90 -10.65
C ALA A 393 -5.21 -1.63 -10.05
N LEU A 394 -5.17 -2.97 -10.13
CA LEU A 394 -4.04 -3.78 -9.67
C LEU A 394 -2.78 -3.54 -10.51
N GLY A 395 -2.93 -3.45 -11.84
CA GLY A 395 -1.85 -3.11 -12.78
C GLY A 395 -1.22 -1.76 -12.43
N ARG A 396 -2.02 -0.70 -12.33
CA ARG A 396 -1.51 0.63 -11.91
C ARG A 396 -0.79 0.60 -10.55
N ALA A 397 -1.28 -0.20 -9.60
CA ALA A 397 -0.62 -0.34 -8.30
C ALA A 397 0.71 -1.11 -8.37
N ILE A 398 0.84 -2.07 -9.29
CA ILE A 398 2.09 -2.79 -9.57
C ILE A 398 3.09 -1.82 -10.21
N ASP A 399 2.68 -1.09 -11.23
CA ASP A 399 3.52 -0.11 -11.92
C ASP A 399 4.06 0.95 -10.95
N ASP A 400 3.19 1.48 -10.06
CA ASP A 400 3.58 2.40 -8.99
C ASP A 400 4.62 1.79 -8.04
N ALA A 401 4.42 0.54 -7.60
CA ALA A 401 5.37 -0.14 -6.72
C ALA A 401 6.72 -0.41 -7.41
N GLN A 402 6.70 -0.78 -8.69
CA GLN A 402 7.90 -1.00 -9.49
C GLN A 402 8.68 0.30 -9.73
N ALA A 403 8.00 1.38 -10.12
CA ALA A 403 8.62 2.70 -10.30
C ALA A 403 9.30 3.17 -9.00
N ARG A 404 8.66 2.95 -7.85
CA ARG A 404 9.25 3.27 -6.53
C ARG A 404 10.48 2.42 -6.21
N LEU A 405 10.44 1.12 -6.50
CA LEU A 405 11.59 0.25 -6.32
C LEU A 405 12.76 0.62 -7.23
N ALA A 406 12.48 0.99 -8.48
CA ALA A 406 13.47 1.48 -9.42
C ALA A 406 14.14 2.75 -8.89
N ALA A 407 13.34 3.73 -8.43
CA ALA A 407 13.86 4.95 -7.82
C ALA A 407 14.77 4.68 -6.60
N LEU A 408 14.44 3.68 -5.76
CA LEU A 408 15.29 3.24 -4.66
C LEU A 408 16.52 2.43 -5.11
N SER A 409 16.62 2.01 -6.37
CA SER A 409 17.77 1.24 -6.87
C SER A 409 18.82 2.11 -7.58
N GLU A 410 18.46 3.33 -7.95
CA GLU A 410 19.34 4.29 -8.65
C GLU A 410 20.44 4.92 -7.77
N ALA A 411 20.35 4.80 -6.44
CA ALA A 411 21.34 5.39 -5.55
C ALA A 411 22.59 4.50 -5.44
N PRO A 412 23.82 5.05 -5.47
CA PRO A 412 25.04 4.27 -5.23
C PRO A 412 25.08 3.64 -3.82
N PRO A 413 25.82 2.54 -3.61
CA PRO A 413 25.97 1.91 -2.29
C PRO A 413 26.53 2.88 -1.24
N PRO A 414 26.09 2.80 0.03
CA PRO A 414 26.57 3.69 1.06
C PRO A 414 28.06 3.39 1.32
N ALA A 415 28.85 4.42 1.59
CA ALA A 415 30.16 4.25 2.17
C ALA A 415 30.01 3.65 3.59
N ALA A 416 30.97 2.81 4.02
CA ALA A 416 30.90 2.17 5.32
C ALA A 416 30.96 3.20 6.46
N GLY A 417 30.03 3.10 7.41
CA GLY A 417 30.05 3.76 8.72
C GLY A 417 30.06 5.29 8.72
N VAL A 418 28.88 5.92 8.53
CA VAL A 418 28.72 7.38 8.71
C VAL A 418 28.78 7.73 10.21
N THR A 419 29.70 8.62 10.61
CA THR A 419 29.79 9.08 12.01
C THR A 419 28.57 9.91 12.42
N ALA A 420 28.38 10.16 13.72
CA ALA A 420 27.28 11.00 14.20
C ALA A 420 27.38 12.44 13.66
N GLU A 421 28.60 13.00 13.62
CA GLU A 421 28.88 14.34 13.09
C GLU A 421 28.64 14.42 11.58
N GLU A 422 29.04 13.39 10.83
CA GLU A 422 28.78 13.31 9.41
C GLU A 422 27.28 13.16 9.13
N ARG A 423 26.56 12.38 9.94
CA ARG A 423 25.10 12.25 9.87
C ARG A 423 24.40 13.59 10.10
N GLN A 424 24.82 14.35 11.11
CA GLN A 424 24.26 15.67 11.38
C GLN A 424 24.50 16.65 10.22
N ARG A 425 25.71 16.69 9.66
CA ARG A 425 26.01 17.50 8.46
C ARG A 425 25.15 17.10 7.25
N LYS A 426 24.99 15.80 7.00
CA LYS A 426 24.13 15.29 5.93
C LYS A 426 22.66 15.65 6.16
N GLN A 427 22.21 15.70 7.40
CA GLN A 427 20.88 16.15 7.77
C GLN A 427 20.66 17.63 7.42
N GLU A 428 21.65 18.49 7.64
CA GLU A 428 21.61 19.90 7.19
C GLU A 428 21.52 20.00 5.65
N SER A 429 22.24 19.13 4.93
CA SER A 429 22.13 19.03 3.47
C SER A 429 20.73 18.58 3.02
N VAL A 430 20.09 17.67 3.75
CA VAL A 430 18.68 17.30 3.52
C VAL A 430 17.75 18.50 3.74
N GLU A 431 17.95 19.27 4.81
CA GLU A 431 17.15 20.48 5.08
C GLU A 431 17.27 21.52 3.97
N ALA A 432 18.49 21.77 3.49
CA ALA A 432 18.75 22.69 2.37
C ALA A 432 18.06 22.23 1.07
N LEU A 433 18.15 20.94 0.73
CA LEU A 433 17.49 20.36 -0.45
C LEU A 433 15.96 20.41 -0.35
N THR A 434 15.42 20.37 0.86
CA THR A 434 13.98 20.19 1.11
C THR A 434 13.27 21.46 1.52
N GLY A 435 13.97 22.58 1.70
CA GLY A 435 13.40 23.88 2.07
C GLY A 435 12.15 24.28 1.27
N PRO A 436 12.14 24.15 -0.07
CA PRO A 436 10.92 24.38 -0.86
C PRO A 436 9.80 23.37 -0.60
N CYS A 437 10.14 22.11 -0.31
CA CYS A 437 9.22 20.98 -0.19
C CYS A 437 8.50 20.92 1.17
N VAL A 438 9.20 21.24 2.27
CA VAL A 438 8.69 21.14 3.67
C VAL A 438 7.54 22.11 3.98
N LYS A 439 7.31 23.08 3.08
CA LYS A 439 6.15 24.00 3.12
C LYS A 439 4.83 23.23 2.99
N CYS A 440 4.84 22.14 2.22
CA CYS A 440 3.65 21.34 1.93
C CYS A 440 3.79 19.90 2.41
N HIS A 441 4.97 19.28 2.27
CA HIS A 441 5.17 17.88 2.60
C HIS A 441 5.60 17.65 4.06
N LEU A 442 5.23 16.50 4.61
CA LEU A 442 5.80 15.97 5.84
C LEU A 442 7.06 15.16 5.56
N PHE A 443 7.92 15.05 6.58
CA PHE A 443 9.14 14.25 6.54
C PHE A 443 9.14 13.18 7.63
N SER A 444 9.77 12.05 7.33
CA SER A 444 10.05 10.97 8.28
C SER A 444 11.37 10.29 7.87
N GLY A 445 12.37 10.24 8.76
CA GLY A 445 13.66 9.58 8.46
C GLY A 445 14.33 10.07 7.17
N ALA A 446 14.37 11.39 6.97
CA ALA A 446 14.84 12.05 5.73
C ALA A 446 14.09 11.66 4.43
N ALA A 447 12.93 11.02 4.55
CA ALA A 447 12.01 10.76 3.45
C ALA A 447 10.90 11.81 3.41
N LEU A 448 10.58 12.27 2.19
CA LEU A 448 9.30 12.92 1.93
C LEU A 448 8.16 11.90 2.13
N VAL A 449 7.24 12.19 3.04
CA VAL A 449 6.01 11.41 3.19
C VAL A 449 5.12 11.67 1.98
N ARG A 450 4.73 10.60 1.28
CA ARG A 450 3.89 10.71 0.09
C ARG A 450 2.47 11.17 0.47
N PRO A 451 1.89 12.15 -0.26
CA PRO A 451 0.46 12.43 -0.24
C PRO A 451 -0.33 11.17 -0.62
N VAL A 452 -1.09 10.63 0.32
CA VAL A 452 -2.07 9.57 0.06
C VAL A 452 -3.45 10.20 0.08
N ALA A 453 -4.25 9.94 -0.97
CA ALA A 453 -5.64 10.36 -0.99
C ALA A 453 -6.39 9.75 0.19
N ALA A 454 -7.29 10.52 0.81
CA ALA A 454 -8.11 10.04 1.89
C ALA A 454 -8.84 8.75 1.47
N ARG A 455 -8.81 7.73 2.34
CA ARG A 455 -9.46 6.45 2.05
C ARG A 455 -10.96 6.68 1.92
N PRO A 456 -11.64 6.09 0.92
CA PRO A 456 -13.08 6.22 0.81
C PRO A 456 -13.74 5.64 2.07
N VAL A 457 -14.58 6.44 2.73
CA VAL A 457 -15.25 6.07 4.00
C VAL A 457 -16.51 5.25 3.72
N LEU A 458 -17.15 5.46 2.57
CA LEU A 458 -18.42 4.84 2.20
C LEU A 458 -18.27 3.88 1.01
N VAL A 459 -17.22 3.04 1.02
CA VAL A 459 -16.90 2.10 -0.08
C VAL A 459 -18.07 1.20 -0.48
N ARG A 460 -19.01 0.92 0.43
CA ARG A 460 -20.18 0.07 0.18
C ARG A 460 -21.49 0.83 -0.02
N ALA A 461 -21.51 2.15 0.19
CA ALA A 461 -22.73 2.92 0.04
C ALA A 461 -22.83 3.56 -1.36
N ARG A 462 -24.02 3.56 -1.99
CA ARG A 462 -24.40 4.31 -3.20
C ARG A 462 -24.50 5.82 -2.96
N PHE A 463 -23.57 6.38 -2.19
CA PHE A 463 -23.57 7.81 -1.99
C PHE A 463 -23.08 8.51 -3.26
N GLU A 464 -23.90 9.40 -3.83
CA GLU A 464 -23.55 10.24 -4.97
C GLU A 464 -23.59 11.70 -4.50
N HIS A 465 -22.54 12.47 -4.78
CA HIS A 465 -22.46 13.85 -4.30
C HIS A 465 -23.43 14.78 -5.04
N GLN A 466 -23.78 14.49 -6.30
CA GLN A 466 -24.57 15.39 -7.15
C GLN A 466 -25.92 15.86 -6.55
N PRO A 467 -26.83 14.97 -6.10
CA PRO A 467 -28.11 15.41 -5.55
C PRO A 467 -27.91 16.29 -4.31
N HIS A 468 -26.91 15.99 -3.49
CA HIS A 468 -26.63 16.66 -2.22
C HIS A 468 -25.96 18.04 -2.36
N LEU A 469 -25.39 18.35 -3.53
CA LEU A 469 -24.73 19.63 -3.81
C LEU A 469 -25.64 20.64 -4.50
N LEU A 470 -26.94 20.34 -4.63
CA LEU A 470 -27.90 21.27 -5.21
C LEU A 470 -28.05 22.51 -4.32
N PRO A 471 -28.23 23.73 -4.87
CA PRO A 471 -28.23 24.99 -4.12
C PRO A 471 -29.24 25.09 -2.97
N VAL A 472 -30.25 24.22 -2.94
CA VAL A 472 -31.32 24.17 -1.96
C VAL A 472 -31.00 23.22 -0.78
N GLN A 473 -30.05 22.29 -0.95
CA GLN A 473 -29.84 21.16 -0.02
C GLN A 473 -28.59 21.28 0.86
N GLY A 474 -27.54 21.98 0.42
CA GLY A 474 -26.36 22.26 1.26
C GLY A 474 -25.11 22.59 0.47
N ASP A 475 -24.18 23.30 1.11
CA ASP A 475 -22.79 23.40 0.65
C ASP A 475 -21.98 22.20 1.18
N CYS A 476 -20.71 22.07 0.76
CA CYS A 476 -19.84 21.01 1.24
C CYS A 476 -19.70 21.02 2.79
N TYR A 477 -19.87 22.16 3.45
CA TYR A 477 -19.72 22.29 4.90
C TYR A 477 -20.84 21.61 5.67
N HIS A 478 -22.02 21.44 5.09
CA HIS A 478 -23.12 20.78 5.76
C HIS A 478 -22.72 19.35 6.21
N CYS A 479 -22.08 18.58 5.33
CA CYS A 479 -21.55 17.26 5.67
C CYS A 479 -20.10 17.27 6.16
N HIS A 480 -19.30 18.26 5.72
CA HIS A 480 -17.87 18.36 6.02
C HIS A 480 -17.50 19.53 6.95
N GLY A 481 -18.34 19.84 7.94
CA GLY A 481 -18.19 21.06 8.76
C GLY A 481 -16.86 21.20 9.51
N ALA A 482 -16.19 20.09 9.81
CA ALA A 482 -14.88 20.10 10.47
C ALA A 482 -13.72 20.54 9.55
N VAL A 483 -13.94 20.61 8.23
CA VAL A 483 -12.87 20.89 7.25
C VAL A 483 -12.17 22.22 7.50
N ARG A 484 -12.87 23.23 8.03
CA ARG A 484 -12.27 24.54 8.37
C ARG A 484 -11.16 24.41 9.42
N GLN A 485 -11.28 23.45 10.33
CA GLN A 485 -10.30 23.24 11.41
C GLN A 485 -9.20 22.26 11.00
N SER A 486 -9.34 21.62 9.84
CA SER A 486 -8.40 20.64 9.33
C SER A 486 -7.08 21.30 8.93
N LYS A 487 -6.00 20.68 9.40
CA LYS A 487 -4.61 21.13 9.14
C LYS A 487 -3.81 20.12 8.32
N VAL A 488 -4.36 18.93 8.12
CA VAL A 488 -3.70 17.82 7.45
C VAL A 488 -4.69 17.03 6.60
N SER A 489 -4.21 16.49 5.48
CA SER A 489 -5.06 15.78 4.52
C SER A 489 -5.68 14.46 5.03
N ALA A 490 -5.22 13.95 6.18
CA ALA A 490 -5.74 12.74 6.79
C ALA A 490 -7.06 12.95 7.55
N ASP A 491 -7.45 14.20 7.82
CA ASP A 491 -8.69 14.49 8.50
C ASP A 491 -9.88 14.17 7.58
N LEU A 492 -10.64 13.13 7.92
CA LEU A 492 -11.81 12.70 7.12
C LEU A 492 -12.95 13.73 7.15
N ASN A 493 -12.91 14.67 8.10
CA ASN A 493 -13.78 15.85 8.23
C ASN A 493 -15.28 15.59 8.02
N PHE A 494 -15.77 14.37 8.26
CA PHE A 494 -17.12 13.94 7.96
C PHE A 494 -17.84 13.52 9.25
N GLY A 495 -19.04 14.06 9.49
CA GLY A 495 -19.82 13.85 10.71
C GLY A 495 -20.43 12.45 10.88
N GLY A 496 -20.18 11.53 9.94
CA GLY A 496 -20.77 10.19 9.93
C GLY A 496 -22.27 10.21 9.62
N VAL A 497 -22.99 9.18 10.07
CA VAL A 497 -24.41 8.98 9.75
C VAL A 497 -25.33 10.14 10.17
N GLN A 498 -24.92 10.97 11.13
CA GLN A 498 -25.79 12.03 11.64
C GLN A 498 -26.10 13.08 10.57
N GLY A 499 -25.11 13.45 9.74
CA GLY A 499 -25.34 14.37 8.62
C GLY A 499 -26.38 13.82 7.62
N CYS A 500 -26.41 12.51 7.40
CA CYS A 500 -27.44 11.89 6.55
C CYS A 500 -28.84 12.04 7.17
N ARG A 501 -28.97 11.83 8.49
CA ARG A 501 -30.26 11.80 9.20
C ARG A 501 -30.94 13.16 9.34
N GLU A 502 -30.20 14.24 9.17
CA GLU A 502 -30.77 15.60 9.19
C GLU A 502 -31.80 15.78 8.07
N CYS A 503 -31.53 15.18 6.90
CA CYS A 503 -32.38 15.18 5.72
C CYS A 503 -33.17 13.87 5.53
N HIS A 504 -32.56 12.71 5.83
CA HIS A 504 -33.17 11.38 5.72
C HIS A 504 -33.93 11.02 7.00
N LYS A 505 -35.20 11.43 7.07
CA LYS A 505 -36.07 11.26 8.25
C LYS A 505 -37.51 10.98 7.83
N PRO A 506 -38.36 10.47 8.74
CA PRO A 506 -39.76 10.21 8.42
C PRO A 506 -40.45 11.45 7.83
N ARG A 507 -41.16 11.28 6.70
CA ARG A 507 -41.83 12.35 5.92
C ARG A 507 -40.91 13.32 5.17
N SER A 508 -39.63 12.99 5.01
CA SER A 508 -38.66 13.71 4.18
C SER A 508 -38.09 12.74 3.12
N VAL A 509 -36.77 12.69 2.95
CA VAL A 509 -36.09 11.68 2.13
C VAL A 509 -36.09 10.34 2.86
N SER A 510 -36.37 9.24 2.16
CA SER A 510 -36.34 7.87 2.74
C SER A 510 -34.97 7.57 3.34
N GLN A 511 -34.95 6.95 4.52
CA GLN A 511 -33.74 6.54 5.24
C GLN A 511 -33.47 5.03 5.17
N ASP A 512 -34.15 4.33 4.25
CA ASP A 512 -34.09 2.88 4.18
C ASP A 512 -32.67 2.41 3.82
N CYS A 513 -32.26 1.25 4.36
CA CYS A 513 -30.92 0.71 4.11
C CYS A 513 -30.57 0.58 2.61
N GLN A 514 -31.57 0.35 1.75
CA GLN A 514 -31.42 0.26 0.30
C GLN A 514 -31.13 1.60 -0.39
N THR A 515 -31.52 2.72 0.23
CA THR A 515 -31.19 4.07 -0.24
C THR A 515 -29.67 4.26 -0.19
N CYS A 516 -29.02 3.65 0.80
CA CYS A 516 -27.57 3.69 0.96
C CYS A 516 -26.85 2.50 0.31
N HIS A 517 -27.42 1.30 0.19
CA HIS A 517 -26.69 0.09 -0.23
C HIS A 517 -27.31 -0.63 -1.43
N ARG A 518 -26.45 -1.25 -2.27
CA ARG A 518 -26.88 -2.31 -3.21
C ARG A 518 -26.64 -3.67 -2.55
N TYR A 519 -27.70 -4.45 -2.39
CA TYR A 519 -27.61 -5.83 -1.88
C TYR A 519 -27.70 -6.88 -2.98
N HIS A 520 -28.04 -6.47 -4.21
CA HIS A 520 -28.02 -7.29 -5.41
C HIS A 520 -27.14 -6.65 -6.50
N PRO A 521 -26.50 -7.45 -7.38
CA PRO A 521 -26.02 -6.93 -8.65
C PRO A 521 -27.20 -6.30 -9.41
N PRO A 522 -26.99 -5.21 -10.19
CA PRO A 522 -28.04 -4.71 -11.06
C PRO A 522 -28.55 -5.86 -11.93
N ALA A 523 -29.88 -6.06 -11.96
CA ALA A 523 -30.48 -6.93 -12.96
C ALA A 523 -30.04 -6.40 -14.31
N ILE A 524 -29.31 -7.23 -15.06
CA ILE A 524 -29.00 -6.93 -16.45
C ILE A 524 -30.36 -6.96 -17.16
N PRO A 525 -30.76 -5.87 -17.84
CA PRO A 525 -31.98 -5.88 -18.65
C PRO A 525 -31.91 -6.93 -19.75
#